data_AF-A0A2W4TF00-F1
#
_entry.id   AF-A0A2W4TF00-F1
#
_cell.length_a   1.000
_cell.length_b   1.000
_cell.length_c   1.000
_cell.angle_alpha   90.00
_cell.angle_beta   90.00
_cell.angle_gamma   90.00
#
_symmetry.space_group_name_H-M   'P 1'
#
loop_
_entity.id
_entity.type
_entity.pdbx_description
1 polymer ?
#
loop_
_entity_poly.entity_id
_entity_poly.type
_entity_poly.pdbx_seq_one_letter_code
_entity_poly.pdbx_strand_id
1 'polypeptide(L)'
;DTARALEDRGAVRLDALFPFGAEGTTDWLHAAALAFGVDELTFRSVVAPGRERATRALEKVRARLDGKSIFFFPDSQLEVPLARFLSRELGMIPLEVGTPYLHRTHLAKELVLLPSSTLLSEGQDVDRQLDRCRDARPDLSVCGLGLANPLEMEGLTTKWSIELVFSPVHGFEQAADLAELFARPMNRRDRLSDAIVPNRPSRREAATCN
;
A
#
# COMPACT_ATOMS: atom_id res chain seq x y z
N ASP A 1 -18.81 7.56 10.77
CA ASP A 1 -20.27 7.63 10.99
C ASP A 1 -20.96 6.28 11.15
N THR A 2 -20.84 5.33 10.20
CA THR A 2 -21.55 4.03 10.29
C THR A 2 -21.24 3.24 11.56
N ALA A 3 -19.97 3.14 11.97
CA ALA A 3 -19.59 2.41 13.19
C ALA A 3 -20.28 2.98 14.43
N ARG A 4 -20.18 4.30 14.65
CA ARG A 4 -20.88 5.00 15.73
C ARG A 4 -22.39 4.76 15.67
N ALA A 5 -23.01 4.86 14.49
CA ALA A 5 -24.44 4.62 14.34
C ALA A 5 -24.86 3.17 14.67
N LEU A 6 -23.98 2.18 14.51
CA LEU A 6 -24.20 0.80 14.95
C LEU A 6 -24.01 0.65 16.46
N GLU A 7 -22.99 1.29 17.03
CA GLU A 7 -22.72 1.31 18.47
C GLU A 7 -23.86 1.99 19.25
N ASP A 8 -24.39 3.11 18.74
CA ASP A 8 -25.56 3.81 19.28
C ASP A 8 -26.82 2.91 19.28
N ARG A 9 -26.84 1.87 18.44
CA ARG A 9 -27.91 0.86 18.37
C ARG A 9 -27.58 -0.43 19.15
N GLY A 10 -26.50 -0.42 19.93
CA GLY A 10 -26.10 -1.53 20.81
C GLY A 10 -25.21 -2.58 20.16
N ALA A 11 -24.72 -2.36 18.93
CA ALA A 11 -23.69 -3.23 18.35
C ALA A 11 -22.35 -3.00 19.07
N VAL A 12 -21.54 -4.06 19.18
CA VAL A 12 -20.17 -3.97 19.70
C VAL A 12 -19.20 -4.09 18.55
N ARG A 13 -18.39 -3.05 18.32
CA ARG A 13 -17.31 -3.09 17.34
C ARG A 13 -16.20 -4.04 17.82
N LEU A 14 -15.80 -4.96 16.96
CA LEU A 14 -14.61 -5.78 17.18
C LEU A 14 -13.37 -5.03 16.70
N ASP A 15 -12.37 -4.92 17.56
CA ASP A 15 -11.12 -4.24 17.23
C ASP A 15 -10.16 -5.18 16.49
N ALA A 16 -9.81 -4.82 15.26
CA ALA A 16 -9.08 -5.66 14.33
C ALA A 16 -8.25 -4.82 13.35
N LEU A 17 -7.17 -5.40 12.83
CA LEU A 17 -6.54 -4.92 11.61
C LEU A 17 -7.52 -5.03 10.44
N PHE A 18 -7.38 -4.17 9.44
CA PHE A 18 -8.10 -4.34 8.19
C PHE A 18 -7.55 -5.55 7.42
N PRO A 19 -8.42 -6.31 6.72
CA PRO A 19 -8.07 -7.60 6.12
C PRO A 19 -7.30 -7.46 4.80
N PHE A 20 -6.20 -6.70 4.81
CA PHE A 20 -5.21 -6.64 3.74
C PHE A 20 -4.04 -7.55 4.04
N GLY A 21 -3.70 -8.41 3.08
CA GLY A 21 -2.61 -9.38 3.20
C GLY A 21 -2.92 -10.56 4.11
N ALA A 22 -1.90 -11.38 4.34
CA ALA A 22 -2.00 -12.56 5.19
C ALA A 22 -2.09 -12.17 6.68
N GLU A 23 -1.33 -11.16 7.11
CA GLU A 23 -1.32 -10.73 8.52
C GLU A 23 -2.63 -10.07 8.90
N GLY A 24 -3.05 -9.07 8.10
CA GLY A 24 -4.28 -8.32 8.36
C GLY A 24 -5.51 -9.22 8.35
N THR A 25 -5.61 -10.14 7.39
CA THR A 25 -6.72 -11.10 7.31
C THR A 25 -6.74 -12.06 8.50
N THR A 26 -5.55 -12.53 8.94
CA THR A 26 -5.46 -13.42 10.10
C THR A 26 -5.96 -12.73 11.37
N ASP A 27 -5.50 -11.50 11.65
CA ASP A 27 -5.92 -10.74 12.83
C ASP A 27 -7.41 -10.40 12.78
N TRP A 28 -7.92 -10.03 11.61
CA TRP A 28 -9.35 -9.71 11.42
C TRP A 28 -10.25 -10.91 11.71
N LEU A 29 -9.90 -12.09 11.19
CA LEU A 29 -10.62 -13.34 11.50
C LEU A 29 -10.45 -13.75 12.97
N HIS A 30 -9.28 -13.51 13.57
CA HIS A 30 -9.02 -13.85 14.97
C HIS A 30 -9.87 -13.02 15.92
N ALA A 31 -10.01 -11.72 15.66
CA ALA A 31 -10.87 -10.84 16.45
C ALA A 31 -12.33 -11.34 16.49
N ALA A 32 -12.84 -11.82 15.35
CA ALA A 32 -14.14 -12.48 15.29
C ALA A 32 -14.14 -13.82 16.04
N ALA A 33 -13.16 -14.69 15.80
CA ALA A 33 -13.07 -15.99 16.48
C ALA A 33 -13.10 -15.86 18.02
N LEU A 34 -12.34 -14.91 18.57
CA LEU A 34 -12.33 -14.60 19.99
C LEU A 34 -13.69 -14.13 20.50
N ALA A 35 -14.34 -13.20 19.79
CA ALA A 35 -15.63 -12.65 20.17
C ALA A 35 -16.75 -13.71 20.18
N PHE A 36 -16.63 -14.73 19.34
CA PHE A 36 -17.60 -15.82 19.22
C PHE A 36 -17.19 -17.10 20.00
N GLY A 37 -16.11 -17.05 20.77
CA GLY A 37 -15.68 -18.17 21.62
C GLY A 37 -15.17 -19.39 20.86
N VAL A 38 -14.66 -19.20 19.65
CA VAL A 38 -13.98 -20.26 18.89
C VAL A 38 -12.63 -20.54 19.54
N ASP A 39 -12.34 -21.81 19.82
CA ASP A 39 -11.06 -22.18 20.42
C ASP A 39 -9.88 -21.99 19.45
N GLU A 40 -8.70 -21.74 20.03
CA GLU A 40 -7.50 -21.40 19.27
C GLU A 40 -7.04 -22.53 18.33
N LEU A 41 -7.26 -23.80 18.69
CA LEU A 41 -6.86 -24.93 17.84
C LEU A 41 -7.74 -25.00 16.59
N THR A 42 -9.06 -24.87 16.77
CA THR A 42 -10.01 -24.78 15.67
C THR A 42 -9.68 -23.60 14.76
N PHE A 43 -9.51 -22.40 15.32
CA PHE A 43 -9.16 -21.20 14.55
C PHE A 43 -7.89 -21.43 13.71
N ARG A 44 -6.80 -21.89 14.34
CA ARG A 44 -5.53 -22.12 13.65
C ARG A 44 -5.67 -23.17 12.55
N SER A 45 -6.40 -24.26 12.78
CA SER A 45 -6.57 -25.32 11.78
C SER A 45 -7.30 -24.83 10.53
N VAL A 46 -8.30 -23.95 10.69
CA VAL A 46 -9.08 -23.39 9.58
C VAL A 46 -8.30 -22.31 8.82
N VAL A 47 -7.57 -21.46 9.55
CA VAL A 47 -6.88 -20.31 8.96
C VAL A 47 -5.54 -20.68 8.33
N ALA A 48 -4.81 -21.65 8.89
CA ALA A 48 -3.45 -21.98 8.46
C ALA A 48 -3.31 -22.22 6.93
N PRO A 49 -4.18 -23.01 6.27
CA PRO A 49 -4.05 -23.23 4.83
C PRO A 49 -4.16 -21.96 3.99
N GLY A 50 -5.09 -21.06 4.35
CA GLY A 50 -5.28 -19.77 3.65
C GLY A 50 -4.09 -18.84 3.87
N ARG A 51 -3.63 -18.73 5.12
CA ARG A 51 -2.47 -17.92 5.49
C ARG A 51 -1.20 -18.39 4.78
N GLU A 52 -0.96 -19.69 4.72
CA GLU A 52 0.21 -20.28 4.05
C GLU A 52 0.21 -20.03 2.54
N ARG A 53 -0.95 -20.18 1.87
CA ARG A 53 -1.08 -19.86 0.44
C ARG A 53 -0.81 -18.38 0.17
N ALA A 54 -1.42 -17.49 0.96
CA ALA A 54 -1.23 -16.05 0.83
C ALA A 54 0.25 -15.66 1.03
N THR A 55 0.88 -16.14 2.11
CA THR A 55 2.29 -15.86 2.42
C THR A 55 3.22 -16.28 1.28
N ARG A 56 3.05 -17.51 0.78
CA ARG A 56 3.87 -18.03 -0.35
C ARG A 56 3.63 -17.25 -1.64
N ALA A 57 2.42 -16.77 -1.88
CA ALA A 57 2.12 -15.97 -3.06
C ALA A 57 2.74 -14.57 -2.95
N LEU A 58 2.71 -13.96 -1.77
CA LEU A 58 3.35 -12.67 -1.47
C LEU A 58 4.87 -12.72 -1.63
N GLU A 59 5.54 -13.80 -1.20
CA GLU A 59 6.98 -13.98 -1.36
C GLU A 59 7.47 -13.76 -2.80
N LYS A 60 6.69 -14.20 -3.79
CA LYS A 60 7.00 -14.02 -5.21
C LYS A 60 6.97 -12.56 -5.66
N VAL A 61 6.09 -11.76 -5.06
CA VAL A 61 5.95 -10.33 -5.36
C VAL A 61 6.94 -9.51 -4.55
N ARG A 62 7.20 -9.91 -3.30
CA ARG A 62 8.13 -9.26 -2.38
C ARG A 62 9.50 -9.00 -2.98
N ALA A 63 10.06 -9.93 -3.74
CA ALA A 63 11.38 -9.75 -4.37
C ALA A 63 11.49 -8.48 -5.26
N ARG A 64 10.36 -7.94 -5.76
CA ARG A 64 10.32 -6.69 -6.55
C ARG A 64 10.06 -5.44 -5.72
N LEU A 65 9.53 -5.59 -4.51
CA LEU A 65 9.05 -4.51 -3.65
C LEU A 65 9.93 -4.28 -2.42
N ASP A 66 10.66 -5.29 -1.98
CA ASP A 66 11.50 -5.26 -0.79
C ASP A 66 12.55 -4.14 -0.90
N GLY A 67 12.62 -3.29 0.13
CA GLY A 67 13.50 -2.13 0.19
C GLY A 67 13.06 -0.92 -0.64
N LYS A 68 11.96 -1.01 -1.41
CA LYS A 68 11.43 0.14 -2.17
C LYS A 68 10.65 1.10 -1.29
N SER A 69 10.89 2.39 -1.49
CA SER A 69 10.21 3.46 -0.77
C SER A 69 8.84 3.78 -1.37
N ILE A 70 7.87 4.13 -0.52
CA ILE A 70 6.51 4.46 -0.95
C ILE A 70 5.99 5.71 -0.26
N PHE A 71 5.24 6.52 -1.01
CA PHE A 71 4.60 7.74 -0.55
C PHE A 71 3.11 7.68 -0.87
N PHE A 72 2.24 7.96 0.10
CA PHE A 72 0.79 8.02 -0.12
C PHE A 72 0.29 9.46 -0.02
N PHE A 73 -0.35 9.93 -1.09
CA PHE A 73 -1.22 11.10 -1.03
C PHE A 73 -2.61 10.67 -0.50
N PRO A 74 -3.31 11.56 0.24
CA PRO A 74 -4.62 11.26 0.83
C PRO A 74 -5.70 11.10 -0.25
N ASP A 75 -6.49 10.02 -0.18
CA ASP A 75 -7.65 9.82 -1.06
C ASP A 75 -8.83 9.09 -0.38
N SER A 76 -8.59 7.93 0.23
CA SER A 76 -9.62 6.91 0.52
C SER A 76 -9.67 6.41 1.96
N GLN A 77 -8.72 6.80 2.82
CA GLN A 77 -8.51 6.24 4.16
C GLN A 77 -7.93 4.82 4.20
N LEU A 78 -7.68 4.21 3.04
CA LEU A 78 -7.00 2.91 2.95
C LEU A 78 -5.48 3.03 3.12
N GLU A 79 -4.93 4.24 3.13
CA GLU A 79 -3.48 4.46 3.05
C GLU A 79 -2.74 3.87 4.25
N VAL A 80 -3.28 4.02 5.47
CA VAL A 80 -2.65 3.51 6.69
C VAL A 80 -2.61 1.96 6.71
N PRO A 81 -3.73 1.24 6.52
CA PRO A 81 -3.68 -0.22 6.44
C PRO A 81 -2.85 -0.76 5.28
N LEU A 82 -2.87 -0.09 4.11
CA LEU A 82 -2.07 -0.50 2.96
C LEU A 82 -0.59 -0.28 3.21
N ALA A 83 -0.19 0.84 3.82
CA ALA A 83 1.19 1.07 4.22
C ALA A 83 1.69 0.01 5.21
N ARG A 84 0.86 -0.39 6.18
CA ARG A 84 1.17 -1.48 7.10
C ARG A 84 1.39 -2.79 6.35
N PHE A 85 0.46 -3.16 5.47
CA PHE A 85 0.57 -4.36 4.63
C PHE A 85 1.87 -4.36 3.80
N LEU A 86 2.12 -3.31 3.02
CA LEU A 86 3.29 -3.20 2.15
C LEU A 86 4.60 -3.22 2.92
N SER A 87 4.63 -2.59 4.09
CA SER A 87 5.83 -2.57 4.92
C SER A 87 6.11 -3.94 5.54
N ARG A 88 5.11 -4.55 6.19
CA ARG A 88 5.30 -5.76 6.98
C ARG A 88 5.41 -7.01 6.14
N GLU A 89 4.63 -7.10 5.07
CA GLU A 89 4.53 -8.33 4.28
C GLU A 89 5.39 -8.28 3.00
N LEU A 90 5.72 -7.07 2.51
CA LEU A 90 6.46 -6.88 1.25
C LEU A 90 7.76 -6.08 1.41
N GLY A 91 8.09 -5.64 2.62
CA GLY A 91 9.36 -4.97 2.93
C GLY A 91 9.52 -3.58 2.32
N MET A 92 8.42 -2.94 1.90
CA MET A 92 8.46 -1.54 1.44
C MET A 92 8.70 -0.59 2.62
N ILE A 93 9.17 0.62 2.31
CA ILE A 93 9.51 1.66 3.28
C ILE A 93 8.54 2.83 3.10
N PRO A 94 7.47 2.94 3.92
CA PRO A 94 6.56 4.08 3.86
C PRO A 94 7.24 5.34 4.38
N LEU A 95 7.43 6.32 3.49
CA LEU A 95 8.03 7.62 3.80
C LEU A 95 7.01 8.55 4.45
N GLU A 96 5.93 8.84 3.72
CA GLU A 96 4.77 9.59 4.21
C GLU A 96 3.50 8.82 3.85
N VAL A 97 2.60 8.73 4.83
CA VAL A 97 1.28 8.13 4.68
C VAL A 97 0.23 9.20 4.95
N GLY A 98 -0.16 9.88 3.87
CA GLY A 98 -1.24 10.86 3.89
C GLY A 98 -2.61 10.20 3.84
N THR A 99 -3.53 10.64 4.70
CA THR A 99 -4.91 10.17 4.71
C THR A 99 -5.87 11.34 4.88
N PRO A 100 -7.04 11.36 4.20
CA PRO A 100 -7.94 12.51 4.26
C PRO A 100 -8.54 12.71 5.66
N TYR A 101 -8.71 11.61 6.40
CA TYR A 101 -9.20 11.63 7.78
C TYR A 101 -8.66 10.43 8.56
N LEU A 102 -8.10 10.69 9.74
CA LEU A 102 -7.43 9.68 10.57
C LEU A 102 -8.30 9.32 11.79
N HIS A 103 -9.15 8.30 11.63
CA HIS A 103 -9.95 7.81 12.74
C HIS A 103 -9.11 6.96 13.72
N ARG A 104 -8.40 7.63 14.65
CA ARG A 104 -7.41 7.03 15.57
C ARG A 104 -7.87 5.74 16.26
N THR A 105 -9.11 5.68 16.73
CA THR A 105 -9.64 4.49 17.41
C THR A 105 -9.78 3.28 16.48
N HIS A 106 -10.13 3.47 15.21
CA HIS A 106 -10.29 2.36 14.25
C HIS A 106 -8.94 1.91 13.69
N LEU A 107 -8.01 2.84 13.57
CA LEU A 107 -6.67 2.58 13.05
C LEU A 107 -5.67 2.25 14.17
N ALA A 108 -6.10 2.12 15.43
CA ALA A 108 -5.20 1.96 16.57
C ALA A 108 -4.23 0.77 16.39
N LYS A 109 -4.75 -0.40 15.99
CA LYS A 109 -3.92 -1.59 15.73
C LYS A 109 -3.00 -1.40 14.51
N GLU A 110 -3.48 -0.71 13.47
CA GLU A 110 -2.68 -0.44 12.27
C GLU A 110 -1.50 0.49 12.58
N LEU A 111 -1.76 1.58 13.32
CA LEU A 111 -0.78 2.60 13.67
C LEU A 111 0.39 2.05 14.49
N VAL A 112 0.12 1.11 15.40
CA VAL A 112 1.16 0.45 16.22
C VAL A 112 2.09 -0.42 15.37
N LEU A 113 1.61 -0.90 14.22
CA LEU A 113 2.35 -1.80 13.34
C LEU A 113 3.10 -1.08 12.22
N LEU A 114 2.90 0.23 12.05
CA LEU A 114 3.68 1.04 11.13
C LEU A 114 5.12 1.26 11.65
N PRO A 115 6.12 1.36 10.76
CA PRO A 115 7.46 1.78 11.15
C PRO A 115 7.44 3.15 11.84
N SER A 116 8.23 3.30 12.90
CA SER A 116 8.32 4.57 13.63
C SER A 116 8.91 5.72 12.80
N SER A 117 9.57 5.41 11.68
CA SER A 117 10.09 6.39 10.72
C SER A 117 9.03 6.94 9.77
N THR A 118 7.83 6.35 9.74
CA THR A 118 6.77 6.76 8.82
C THR A 118 6.14 8.07 9.27
N LEU A 119 6.17 9.08 8.40
CA LEU A 119 5.47 10.33 8.62
C LEU A 119 3.97 10.13 8.34
N LEU A 120 3.12 10.47 9.31
CA LEU A 120 1.67 10.45 9.16
C LEU A 120 1.16 11.87 8.95
N SER A 121 0.30 12.08 7.95
CA SER A 121 -0.37 13.36 7.73
C SER A 121 -1.87 13.19 7.53
N GLU A 122 -2.67 13.96 8.26
CA GLU A 122 -4.12 14.03 8.10
C GLU A 122 -4.51 15.30 7.34
N GLY A 123 -5.42 15.17 6.36
CA GLY A 123 -5.79 16.27 5.47
C GLY A 123 -4.72 16.56 4.43
N GLN A 124 -4.81 17.71 3.75
CA GLN A 124 -3.87 18.06 2.69
C GLN A 124 -3.70 19.56 2.47
N ASP A 125 -2.44 19.98 2.37
CA ASP A 125 -1.98 21.13 1.58
C ASP A 125 -1.20 20.54 0.41
N VAL A 126 -1.77 20.62 -0.79
CA VAL A 126 -1.32 19.84 -1.95
C VAL A 126 0.07 20.26 -2.41
N ASP A 127 0.34 21.57 -2.43
CA ASP A 127 1.61 22.11 -2.90
C ASP A 127 2.74 21.72 -1.96
N ARG A 128 2.53 21.90 -0.65
CA ARG A 128 3.52 21.49 0.36
C ARG A 128 3.77 19.99 0.38
N GLN A 129 2.75 19.18 0.13
CA GLN A 129 2.91 17.72 0.09
C GLN A 129 3.61 17.26 -1.19
N LEU A 130 3.37 17.95 -2.32
CA LEU A 130 4.14 17.74 -3.55
C LEU A 130 5.62 18.06 -3.35
N ASP A 131 5.95 19.17 -2.68
CA ASP A 131 7.34 19.52 -2.38
C ASP A 131 8.03 18.42 -1.55
N ARG A 132 7.39 17.94 -0.47
CA ARG A 132 7.93 16.82 0.32
C ARG A 132 8.09 15.54 -0.50
N CYS A 133 7.13 15.21 -1.36
CA CYS A 133 7.21 14.05 -2.23
C CYS A 133 8.40 14.17 -3.22
N ARG A 134 8.58 15.34 -3.83
CA ARG A 134 9.69 15.64 -4.74
C ARG A 134 11.05 15.56 -4.06
N ASP A 135 11.15 16.12 -2.85
CA ASP A 135 12.37 16.06 -2.03
C ASP A 135 12.70 14.62 -1.61
N ALA A 136 11.67 13.84 -1.27
CA ALA A 136 11.83 12.46 -0.83
C ALA A 136 12.14 11.47 -1.97
N ARG A 137 11.80 11.79 -3.22
CA ARG A 137 12.02 10.95 -4.42
C ARG A 137 11.61 9.48 -4.20
N PRO A 138 10.35 9.18 -3.80
CA PRO A 138 9.92 7.81 -3.54
C PRO A 138 10.02 6.93 -4.79
N ASP A 139 10.29 5.64 -4.59
CA ASP A 139 10.26 4.64 -5.68
C ASP A 139 8.85 4.48 -6.26
N LEU A 140 7.82 4.67 -5.42
CA LEU A 140 6.41 4.63 -5.80
C LEU A 140 5.58 5.71 -5.08
N SER A 141 4.81 6.48 -5.84
CA SER A 141 3.84 7.45 -5.33
C SER A 141 2.41 6.98 -5.56
N VAL A 142 1.64 6.79 -4.50
CA VAL A 142 0.21 6.45 -4.58
C VAL A 142 -0.59 7.75 -4.55
N CYS A 143 -1.28 8.09 -5.64
CA CYS A 143 -1.95 9.38 -5.78
C CYS A 143 -3.19 9.33 -6.67
N GLY A 144 -4.05 10.35 -6.58
CA GLY A 144 -5.17 10.51 -7.49
C GLY A 144 -4.74 10.75 -8.94
N LEU A 145 -5.66 10.55 -9.89
CA LEU A 145 -5.41 10.72 -11.32
C LEU A 145 -4.94 12.13 -11.71
N GLY A 146 -5.36 13.16 -10.96
CA GLY A 146 -4.93 14.54 -11.19
C GLY A 146 -3.44 14.78 -10.96
N LEU A 147 -2.78 13.94 -10.14
CA LEU A 147 -1.35 14.05 -9.82
C LEU A 147 -0.49 13.02 -10.55
N ALA A 148 -1.08 11.92 -11.02
CA ALA A 148 -0.33 10.79 -11.58
C ALA A 148 0.53 11.18 -12.79
N ASN A 149 -0.07 11.72 -13.85
CA ASN A 149 0.67 12.11 -15.05
C ASN A 149 1.71 13.23 -14.78
N PRO A 150 1.39 14.30 -14.03
CA PRO A 150 2.39 15.28 -13.61
C PRO A 150 3.62 14.68 -12.94
N LEU A 151 3.44 13.79 -11.95
CA LEU A 151 4.54 13.14 -11.24
C LEU A 151 5.36 12.20 -12.14
N GLU A 152 4.71 11.45 -13.04
CA GLU A 152 5.39 10.61 -14.03
C GLU A 152 6.28 11.44 -14.98
N MET A 153 5.82 12.63 -15.39
CA MET A 153 6.63 13.56 -16.20
C MET A 153 7.86 14.08 -15.46
N GLU A 154 7.81 14.13 -14.13
CA GLU A 154 8.94 14.46 -13.23
C GLU A 154 9.82 13.24 -12.91
N GLY A 155 9.53 12.07 -13.51
CA GLY A 155 10.26 10.83 -13.33
C GLY A 155 9.98 10.13 -12.00
N LEU A 156 8.84 10.39 -11.38
CA LEU A 156 8.34 9.69 -10.20
C LEU A 156 7.30 8.66 -10.63
N THR A 157 7.54 7.38 -10.33
CA THR A 157 6.60 6.30 -10.66
C THR A 157 5.36 6.38 -9.80
N THR A 158 4.21 6.20 -10.42
CA THR A 158 2.91 6.38 -9.76
C THR A 158 2.05 5.14 -9.80
N LYS A 159 1.20 5.02 -8.78
CA LYS A 159 0.08 4.08 -8.72
C LYS A 159 -1.17 4.90 -8.42
N TRP A 160 -2.08 4.95 -9.38
CA TRP A 160 -3.36 5.66 -9.22
C TRP A 160 -4.21 5.06 -8.10
N SER A 161 -4.51 5.83 -7.06
CA SER A 161 -5.09 5.40 -5.79
C SER A 161 -6.45 4.69 -5.94
N ILE A 162 -7.33 5.24 -6.78
CA ILE A 162 -8.72 4.79 -6.97
C ILE A 162 -8.87 3.30 -7.34
N GLU A 163 -7.85 2.68 -7.98
CA GLU A 163 -7.84 1.22 -8.26
C GLU A 163 -8.01 0.35 -7.02
N LEU A 164 -7.57 0.84 -5.85
CA LEU A 164 -7.67 0.10 -4.58
C LEU A 164 -9.11 0.01 -4.05
N VAL A 165 -10.00 0.86 -4.51
CA VAL A 165 -11.39 0.92 -4.02
C VAL A 165 -12.31 0.02 -4.84
N PHE A 166 -11.97 -0.28 -6.09
CA PHE A 166 -12.81 -1.12 -6.98
C PHE A 166 -12.16 -2.47 -7.34
N SER A 167 -10.91 -2.71 -6.94
CA SER A 167 -10.29 -4.03 -7.09
C SER A 167 -10.63 -4.96 -5.92
N PRO A 168 -10.74 -6.27 -6.14
CA PRO A 168 -10.76 -7.24 -5.05
C PRO A 168 -9.40 -7.24 -4.33
N VAL A 169 -9.35 -6.69 -3.11
CA VAL A 169 -8.09 -6.45 -2.37
C VAL A 169 -8.06 -7.06 -0.97
N HIS A 170 -9.18 -7.56 -0.47
CA HIS A 170 -9.30 -8.05 0.90
C HIS A 170 -9.21 -9.58 0.96
N GLY A 171 -8.64 -10.11 2.04
CA GLY A 171 -8.61 -11.55 2.31
C GLY A 171 -7.36 -12.27 1.79
N PHE A 172 -7.24 -13.55 2.14
CA PHE A 172 -6.08 -14.37 1.79
C PHE A 172 -5.90 -14.56 0.27
N GLU A 173 -7.00 -14.82 -0.45
CA GLU A 173 -6.95 -15.15 -1.87
C GLU A 173 -6.55 -13.94 -2.73
N GLN A 174 -6.81 -12.72 -2.26
CA GLN A 174 -6.49 -11.46 -2.94
C GLN A 174 -5.14 -10.87 -2.52
N ALA A 175 -4.42 -11.47 -1.56
CA ALA A 175 -3.21 -10.87 -1.00
C ALA A 175 -2.13 -10.61 -2.07
N ALA A 176 -1.89 -11.59 -2.95
CA ALA A 176 -0.91 -11.43 -4.03
C ALA A 176 -1.38 -10.50 -5.15
N ASP A 177 -2.69 -10.51 -5.46
CA ASP A 177 -3.27 -9.59 -6.44
C ASP A 177 -3.15 -8.13 -5.96
N LEU A 178 -3.41 -7.88 -4.68
CA LEU A 178 -3.19 -6.59 -4.04
C LEU A 178 -1.71 -6.18 -4.15
N ALA A 179 -0.77 -7.06 -3.82
CA ALA A 179 0.67 -6.77 -3.96
C ALA A 179 1.04 -6.44 -5.42
N GLU A 180 0.46 -7.14 -6.39
CA GLU A 180 0.73 -6.90 -7.81
C GLU A 180 0.26 -5.51 -8.27
N LEU A 181 -0.80 -4.94 -7.69
CA LEU A 181 -1.23 -3.57 -8.00
C LEU A 181 -0.12 -2.53 -7.76
N PHE A 182 0.75 -2.76 -6.77
CA PHE A 182 1.88 -1.89 -6.47
C PHE A 182 3.13 -2.25 -7.28
N ALA A 183 3.35 -3.54 -7.59
CA ALA A 183 4.49 -3.98 -8.38
C ALA A 183 4.37 -3.63 -9.88
N ARG A 184 3.14 -3.62 -10.41
CA ARG A 184 2.84 -3.40 -11.83
C ARG A 184 3.44 -2.10 -12.41
N PRO A 185 3.28 -0.90 -11.80
CA PRO A 185 3.85 0.34 -12.35
C PRO A 185 5.38 0.32 -12.37
N MET A 186 6.04 -0.24 -11.35
CA MET A 186 7.51 -0.37 -11.33
C MET A 186 8.01 -1.33 -12.41
N ASN A 187 7.39 -2.50 -12.56
CA ASN A 187 7.73 -3.43 -13.63
C ASN A 187 7.54 -2.80 -15.02
N ARG A 188 6.48 -2.00 -15.21
CA ARG A 188 6.29 -1.22 -16.44
C ARG A 188 7.43 -0.25 -16.67
N ARG A 189 7.85 0.52 -15.66
CA ARG A 189 8.98 1.44 -15.76
C ARG A 189 10.25 0.71 -16.20
N ASP A 190 10.59 -0.38 -15.53
CA ASP A 190 11.84 -1.10 -15.79
C ASP A 190 11.87 -1.63 -17.23
N ARG A 191 10.78 -2.27 -17.68
CA ARG A 191 10.65 -2.77 -19.06
C ARG A 191 10.71 -1.69 -20.14
N LEU A 192 10.13 -0.51 -19.87
CA LEU A 192 10.16 0.59 -20.84
C LEU A 192 11.49 1.33 -20.85
N SER A 193 12.18 1.37 -19.71
CA SER A 193 13.52 1.95 -19.61
C SER A 193 14.53 1.11 -20.42
N ASP A 194 14.42 -0.21 -20.34
CA ASP A 194 15.23 -1.15 -21.13
C ASP A 194 14.91 -1.06 -22.63
N ALA A 195 13.65 -0.82 -23.00
CA ALA A 195 13.22 -0.73 -24.41
C ALA A 195 13.62 0.60 -25.10
N ILE A 196 13.88 1.67 -24.34
CA ILE A 196 14.17 3.01 -24.88
C ILE A 196 15.68 3.22 -25.13
N VAL A 197 16.56 2.29 -24.71
CA VAL A 197 18.00 2.35 -25.04
C VAL A 197 18.38 1.36 -26.16
N PRO A 198 18.14 1.73 -27.43
CA PRO A 198 19.06 1.43 -28.51
C PRO A 198 19.78 2.73 -28.91
N ASN A 199 21.04 2.83 -28.50
CA ASN A 199 22.09 3.63 -29.14
C ASN A 199 21.71 5.07 -29.60
N ARG A 200 21.66 6.04 -28.67
CA ARG A 200 21.78 7.46 -29.07
C ARG A 200 23.27 7.84 -29.10
N PRO A 201 23.86 8.21 -30.25
CA PRO A 201 25.21 8.75 -30.26
C PRO A 201 25.22 10.06 -29.47
N SER A 202 26.30 10.27 -28.72
CA SER A 202 26.45 11.46 -27.89
C SER A 202 26.39 12.72 -28.76
N ARG A 203 25.72 13.78 -28.27
CA ARG A 203 25.66 15.09 -28.96
C ARG A 203 27.04 15.74 -29.20
N ARG A 204 28.15 15.11 -28.80
CA ARG A 204 29.52 15.58 -29.05
C ARG A 204 30.10 15.12 -30.39
N GLU A 205 29.47 14.19 -31.11
CA GLU A 205 30.00 13.67 -32.38
C GLU A 205 29.39 14.33 -33.63
N ALA A 206 28.37 15.18 -33.50
CA ALA A 206 27.73 15.86 -34.63
C ALA A 206 28.39 17.18 -35.05
N ALA A 207 29.55 17.54 -34.49
CA ALA A 207 30.24 18.81 -34.74
C ALA A 207 31.48 18.69 -35.65
N THR A 208 31.71 17.55 -36.29
CA THR A 208 32.79 17.39 -37.28
C THR A 208 32.28 16.73 -38.55
N CYS A 209 31.67 17.52 -39.42
CA CYS A 209 31.80 17.30 -40.86
C CYS A 209 31.76 18.66 -41.56
N ASN A 210 32.92 19.02 -42.14
CA ASN A 210 33.05 20.04 -43.18
C ASN A 210 32.28 19.62 -44.44
#